data_AF-A0A961IZ90-F1
#
_entry.id   AF-A0A961IZ90-F1
#
_cell.length_a   1.000
_cell.length_b   1.000
_cell.length_c   1.000
_cell.angle_alpha   90.00
_cell.angle_beta   90.00
_cell.angle_gamma   90.00
#
_symmetry.space_group_name_H-M   'P 1'
#
loop_
_entity.id
_entity.type
_entity.pdbx_description
1 polymer ?
#
loop_
_entity_poly.entity_id
_entity_poly.type
_entity_poly.pdbx_seq_one_letter_code
_entity_poly.pdbx_strand_id
1 'polypeptide(L)' 'MRPPPPNALRAFEAAARHGGFIAAAEELHVTRGAVSRHVKLLETHLGVALFHR' A
#
# COMPACT_ATOMS: atom_id res chain seq x y z
N MET A 1 -15.19 1.34 -14.13
CA MET A 1 -14.01 1.65 -13.28
C MET A 1 -12.90 0.66 -13.63
N ARG A 2 -11.67 1.13 -13.91
CA ARG A 2 -10.52 0.24 -14.12
C ARG A 2 -10.07 -0.27 -12.75
N PRO A 3 -9.82 -1.57 -12.53
CA PRO A 3 -9.38 -2.06 -11.22
C PRO A 3 -8.02 -1.45 -10.82
N PRO A 4 -7.76 -1.26 -9.52
CA PRO A 4 -6.45 -0.82 -9.06
C PRO A 4 -5.38 -1.87 -9.37
N PRO A 5 -4.10 -1.47 -9.48
CA PRO A 5 -3.01 -2.41 -9.68
C PRO A 5 -2.95 -3.46 -8.55
N PRO A 6 -2.72 -4.75 -8.83
CA PRO A 6 -2.73 -5.81 -7.80
C PRO A 6 -1.67 -5.57 -6.71
N ASN A 7 -0.54 -4.96 -7.05
CA ASN A 7 0.50 -4.59 -6.08
C ASN A 7 0.06 -3.49 -5.12
N ALA A 8 -0.88 -2.61 -5.54
CA ALA A 8 -1.42 -1.55 -4.70
C ALA A 8 -2.30 -2.13 -3.57
N LEU A 9 -3.13 -3.11 -3.91
CA LEU A 9 -3.93 -3.87 -2.94
C LEU A 9 -3.05 -4.67 -1.98
N ARG A 10 -2.05 -5.41 -2.50
CA ARG A 10 -1.13 -6.20 -1.66
C ARG A 10 -0.31 -5.32 -0.71
N ALA A 11 0.21 -4.19 -1.19
CA ALA A 11 0.95 -3.27 -0.35
C ALA A 11 0.09 -2.66 0.78
N PHE A 12 -1.17 -2.34 0.47
CA PHE A 12 -2.11 -1.85 1.46
C PHE A 12 -2.46 -2.91 2.51
N GLU A 13 -2.85 -4.13 2.09
CA GLU A 13 -3.19 -5.22 3.01
C GLU A 13 -2.02 -5.56 3.94
N ALA A 14 -0.80 -5.71 3.41
CA ALA A 14 0.38 -5.97 4.22
C ALA A 14 0.66 -4.82 5.19
N ALA A 15 0.59 -3.56 4.74
CA ALA A 15 0.83 -2.39 5.59
C ALA A 15 -0.25 -2.24 6.69
N ALA A 16 -1.51 -2.58 6.39
CA ALA A 16 -2.60 -2.58 7.37
C ALA A 16 -2.41 -3.69 8.42
N ARG A 17 -2.03 -4.91 8.00
CA ARG A 17 -1.77 -6.03 8.90
C ARG A 17 -0.58 -5.79 9.83
N HIS A 18 0.48 -5.18 9.32
CA HIS A 18 1.69 -4.87 10.10
C HIS A 18 1.62 -3.56 10.88
N GLY A 19 0.60 -2.72 10.65
CA GLY A 19 0.52 -1.39 11.23
C GLY A 19 1.62 -0.44 10.74
N GLY A 20 2.29 -0.74 9.62
CA GLY A 20 3.40 0.08 9.14
C GLY A 20 4.02 -0.37 7.82
N PHE A 21 4.70 0.57 7.15
CA PHE A 21 5.29 0.35 5.82
C PHE A 21 6.62 -0.40 5.83
N ILE A 22 7.30 -0.48 6.98
CA ILE A 22 8.62 -1.15 7.07
C ILE A 22 8.42 -2.67 7.03
N ALA A 23 7.64 -3.23 7.96
CA ALA A 23 7.40 -4.67 8.01
C ALA A 23 6.66 -5.19 6.75
N ALA A 24 5.77 -4.39 6.17
CA ALA A 24 5.15 -4.71 4.88
C ALA A 24 6.15 -4.76 3.72
N ALA A 25 7.17 -3.90 3.73
CA ALA A 25 8.21 -3.89 2.71
C ALA A 25 9.10 -5.13 2.80
N GLU A 26 9.47 -5.52 4.02
CA GLU A 26 10.21 -6.76 4.28
C GLU A 26 9.44 -8.00 3.81
N GLU A 27 8.15 -8.10 4.16
CA GLU A 27 7.32 -9.23 3.73
C GLU A 27 7.16 -9.31 2.20
N LEU A 28 6.95 -8.17 1.56
CA LEU A 28 6.74 -8.12 0.12
C LEU A 28 8.05 -8.12 -0.69
N HIS A 29 9.21 -8.19 -0.03
CA HIS A 29 10.54 -8.10 -0.63
C HIS A 29 10.70 -6.88 -1.56
N VAL A 30 10.23 -5.73 -1.10
CA VAL A 30 10.33 -4.45 -1.81
C VAL A 30 10.88 -3.37 -0.88
N THR A 31 11.18 -2.20 -1.42
CA THR A 31 11.58 -1.06 -0.58
C THR A 31 10.38 -0.43 0.12
N ARG A 32 10.61 0.17 1.30
CA ARG A 32 9.61 1.01 1.99
C ARG A 32 8.97 2.05 1.07
N GLY A 33 9.76 2.64 0.18
CA GLY A 33 9.29 3.61 -0.82
C GLY A 33 8.32 3.01 -1.84
N ALA A 34 8.54 1.75 -2.26
CA ALA A 34 7.63 1.05 -3.15
C ALA A 34 6.28 0.78 -2.48
N VAL A 35 6.26 0.34 -1.22
CA VAL A 35 5.01 0.16 -0.45
C VAL A 35 4.26 1.49 -0.33
N SER A 36 4.95 2.56 0.06
CA SER A 36 4.37 3.90 0.16
C SER A 36 3.75 4.38 -1.16
N ARG A 37 4.45 4.18 -2.29
CA ARG A 37 3.94 4.52 -3.62
C ARG A 37 2.71 3.70 -4.01
N HIS A 38 2.73 2.39 -3.75
CA HIS A 38 1.63 1.49 -4.04
C HIS A 38 0.37 1.85 -3.25
N VAL A 39 0.52 2.15 -1.96
CA VAL A 39 -0.59 2.63 -1.11
C VAL A 39 -1.13 3.96 -1.61
N LYS A 40 -0.26 4.93 -1.94
CA LYS A 40 -0.69 6.24 -2.45
C LYS A 40 -1.42 6.14 -3.79
N LEU A 41 -1.02 5.19 -4.64
CA LEU A 41 -1.74 4.86 -5.88
C LEU A 41 -3.15 4.33 -5.57
N LEU A 42 -3.29 3.48 -4.54
CA LEU A 42 -4.60 2.98 -4.12
C LEU A 42 -5.49 4.09 -3.55
N GLU A 43 -4.93 4.95 -2.69
CA GLU A 43 -5.63 6.13 -2.14
C GLU A 43 -6.14 7.05 -3.27
N THR A 44 -5.29 7.32 -4.27
CA THR A 44 -5.66 8.12 -5.44
C THR A 44 -6.76 7.46 -6.26
N HIS A 45 -6.69 6.14 -6.41
CA HIS A 45 -7.68 5.39 -7.17
C HIS A 45 -9.07 5.38 -6.50
N LEU A 46 -9.08 5.27 -5.17
CA LEU A 46 -10.30 5.25 -4.37
C LEU A 46 -10.82 6.66 -4.03
N GLY A 47 -9.97 7.68 -4.12
CA GLY A 47 -10.27 9.05 -3.72
C GLY A 47 -10.35 9.24 -2.20
N VAL A 48 -9.73 8.34 -1.43
CA VAL A 48 -9.81 8.33 0.05
C VAL A 48 -8.43 8.03 0.64
N ALA A 49 -8.12 8.65 1.78
CA ALA A 49 -6.93 8.30 2.56
C ALA A 49 -7.15 6.98 3.31
N LEU A 50 -6.21 6.05 3.18
CA LEU A 50 -6.29 4.70 3.76
C LEU A 50 -5.54 4.56 5.08
N PHE A 51 -4.64 5.50 5.38
CA PHE A 51 -3.91 5.55 6.64
C PHE A 51 -4.08 6.91 7.31
N HIS A 52 -4.35 6.89 8.61
CA HIS A 52 -4.17 8.04 9.49
C HIS A 52 -2.71 8.06 9.96
N ARG A 53 -2.05 9.22 9.87
CA ARG A 53 -0.62 9.40 10.11
C ARG A 53 -0.40 10.20 11.38
#